data_AF-A0A524G5K7-F1
#
_entry.id   AF-A0A524G5K7-F1
#
_cell.length_a   1.000
_cell.length_b   1.000
_cell.length_c   1.000
_cell.angle_alpha   90.00
_cell.angle_beta   90.00
_cell.angle_gamma   90.00
#
_symmetry.space_group_name_H-M   'P 1'
#
loop_
_entity.id
_entity.type
_entity.pdbx_description
1 polymer ?
#
loop_
_entity_poly.entity_id
_entity_poly.type
_entity_poly.pdbx_seq_one_letter_code
_entity_poly.pdbx_strand_id
1 'polypeptide(L)'
;MNSEDDTFFEEDDEETTFPDEDIADEDTEEDEDFEEETDFEVRSYEERDTVGWFTKFMADPWPPTVFLITIIGLGIVLFTPPAIWDPNRYGILGVFFLIVAALVGIVFSLITWSRAGTHRLKWAGPVNIAVIVLATGFGVIDTGSWILNGVGMFPELDTPLILLCFMLVFFSLYMLWMIQRSLDPEAR
;
A
#
# COMPACT_ATOMS: atom_id res chain seq x y z
N MET A 1 23.47 39.74 -62.89
CA MET A 1 22.62 40.15 -61.75
C MET A 1 23.32 39.64 -60.51
N ASN A 2 23.70 40.57 -59.62
CA ASN A 2 23.91 40.47 -58.17
C ASN A 2 24.69 39.26 -57.61
N SER A 3 25.60 39.41 -56.64
CA SER A 3 26.27 40.58 -56.03
C SER A 3 27.18 40.02 -54.93
N GLU A 4 28.27 40.71 -54.61
CA GLU A 4 28.94 40.75 -53.28
C GLU A 4 29.40 39.38 -52.69
N ASP A 5 30.71 39.13 -52.65
CA ASP A 5 31.68 39.58 -51.61
C ASP A 5 31.75 38.53 -50.48
N ASP A 6 32.88 37.85 -50.26
CA ASP A 6 34.11 38.31 -49.57
C ASP A 6 34.00 38.33 -48.04
N THR A 7 35.14 38.13 -47.39
CA THR A 7 35.39 38.00 -45.93
C THR A 7 34.97 36.66 -45.28
N PHE A 8 35.85 35.81 -44.74
CA PHE A 8 37.17 35.99 -44.07
C PHE A 8 37.07 36.60 -42.66
N PHE A 9 37.00 35.71 -41.65
CA PHE A 9 37.36 35.91 -40.22
C PHE A 9 36.63 37.09 -39.51
N GLU A 10 36.61 37.31 -38.20
CA GLU A 10 37.51 36.96 -37.07
C GLU A 10 36.68 37.09 -35.75
N GLU A 11 37.20 36.54 -34.63
CA GLU A 11 37.13 37.00 -33.21
C GLU A 11 36.00 37.99 -32.75
N ASP A 12 35.31 37.88 -31.61
CA ASP A 12 35.35 37.05 -30.37
C ASP A 12 33.88 36.89 -29.84
N ASP A 13 33.50 36.35 -28.66
CA ASP A 13 34.16 35.86 -27.41
C ASP A 13 33.55 34.47 -27.01
N GLU A 14 33.95 33.69 -25.99
CA GLU A 14 34.99 33.74 -24.95
C GLU A 14 35.78 32.40 -24.93
N GLU A 15 37.11 32.48 -24.93
CA GLU A 15 38.05 31.39 -24.59
C GLU A 15 37.97 31.15 -23.05
N THR A 16 37.91 29.93 -22.50
CA THR A 16 39.08 29.16 -22.08
C THR A 16 38.70 27.87 -21.32
N THR A 17 39.31 26.75 -21.72
CA THR A 17 40.16 25.85 -20.89
C THR A 17 39.80 25.56 -19.42
N PHE A 18 39.59 24.27 -19.11
CA PHE A 18 39.53 23.70 -17.75
C PHE A 18 40.80 23.99 -16.91
N PRO A 19 40.65 24.17 -15.59
CA PRO A 19 41.42 23.33 -14.65
C PRO A 19 40.61 22.86 -13.41
N ASP A 20 41.22 21.93 -12.66
CA ASP A 20 40.80 21.46 -11.34
C ASP A 20 41.14 22.47 -10.20
N GLU A 21 40.87 22.08 -8.94
CA GLU A 21 41.24 22.76 -7.67
C GLU A 21 40.41 24.05 -7.34
N ASP A 22 39.96 24.33 -6.10
CA ASP A 22 40.21 23.68 -4.79
C ASP A 22 39.13 24.06 -3.73
N ILE A 23 39.38 23.70 -2.44
CA ILE A 23 38.53 23.85 -1.22
C ILE A 23 37.57 22.65 -1.05
N ALA A 24 37.87 21.58 -0.32
CA ALA A 24 38.84 21.36 0.77
C ALA A 24 38.50 22.09 2.10
N ASP A 25 37.65 21.43 2.90
CA ASP A 25 37.62 21.44 4.38
C ASP A 25 37.67 19.93 4.77
N GLU A 26 38.84 19.30 4.85
CA GLU A 26 39.75 19.21 6.01
C GLU A 26 39.23 18.27 7.12
N ASP A 27 39.80 17.06 7.20
CA ASP A 27 39.55 16.05 8.24
C ASP A 27 40.22 16.44 9.58
N THR A 28 39.42 16.76 10.61
CA THR A 28 39.73 16.61 12.07
C THR A 28 38.43 16.94 12.83
N GLU A 29 38.03 16.35 13.96
CA GLU A 29 38.70 15.60 15.04
C GLU A 29 37.85 14.33 15.38
N GLU A 30 38.46 13.17 15.60
CA GLU A 30 38.66 12.52 16.93
C GLU A 30 37.39 12.25 17.77
N ASP A 31 37.26 10.97 18.17
CA ASP A 31 36.57 10.38 19.33
C ASP A 31 35.60 11.24 20.17
N GLU A 32 34.37 10.75 20.32
CA GLU A 32 33.86 10.38 21.67
C GLU A 32 32.64 9.44 21.58
N ASP A 33 32.84 8.17 21.90
CA ASP A 33 31.79 7.35 22.53
C ASP A 33 31.34 8.09 23.79
N PHE A 34 30.09 8.57 23.87
CA PHE A 34 29.19 8.54 25.04
C PHE A 34 27.93 9.40 24.79
N GLU A 35 26.79 8.77 24.49
CA GLU A 35 25.49 9.26 24.98
C GLU A 35 24.79 8.13 25.75
N GLU A 36 25.05 8.24 27.06
CA GLU A 36 24.36 7.72 28.24
C GLU A 36 23.02 6.95 28.08
N GLU A 37 22.90 5.90 28.88
CA GLU A 37 21.61 5.44 29.42
C GLU A 37 20.99 6.55 30.31
N THR A 38 20.40 7.59 29.72
CA THR A 38 19.65 8.61 30.46
C THR A 38 18.15 8.53 30.23
N ASP A 39 17.51 8.27 31.37
CA ASP A 39 16.11 8.45 31.71
C ASP A 39 15.01 7.75 30.90
N PHE A 40 14.18 7.10 31.71
CA PHE A 40 12.82 6.73 31.41
C PHE A 40 11.97 8.02 31.33
N GLU A 41 12.19 8.84 30.28
CA GLU A 41 11.40 10.06 30.08
C GLU A 41 9.95 9.66 29.81
N VAL A 42 9.13 9.65 30.87
CA VAL A 42 7.68 9.50 30.82
C VAL A 42 7.13 10.73 30.12
N ARG A 43 7.20 10.73 28.78
CA ARG A 43 6.58 11.75 27.96
C ARG A 43 5.09 11.75 28.22
N SER A 44 4.68 12.79 28.93
CA SER A 44 3.32 13.12 29.28
C SER A 44 2.41 12.96 28.07
N TYR A 45 1.42 12.07 28.19
CA TYR A 45 0.29 11.93 27.29
C TYR A 45 -0.62 13.17 27.38
N GLU A 46 -0.17 14.33 26.86
CA GLU A 46 -1.03 15.51 26.69
C GLU A 46 -0.40 16.55 25.75
N GLU A 47 -0.48 16.31 24.43
CA GLU A 47 -0.64 17.42 23.47
C GLU A 47 -1.27 16.99 22.13
N ARG A 48 -2.29 17.73 21.69
CA ARG A 48 -3.03 17.66 20.40
C ARG A 48 -4.01 16.48 20.18
N ASP A 49 -5.12 16.52 20.92
CA ASP A 49 -6.39 15.80 20.63
C ASP A 49 -7.11 16.21 19.32
N THR A 50 -6.39 16.74 18.33
CA THR A 50 -6.90 17.03 16.97
C THR A 50 -6.05 16.38 15.87
N VAL A 51 -5.06 15.56 16.23
CA VAL A 51 -4.38 14.64 15.31
C VAL A 51 -5.35 13.48 14.99
N GLY A 52 -6.27 13.77 14.06
CA GLY A 52 -7.49 13.00 13.88
C GLY A 52 -7.25 11.50 13.66
N TRP A 53 -8.15 10.66 14.20
CA TRP A 53 -8.07 9.19 14.28
C TRP A 53 -7.42 8.48 13.07
N PHE A 54 -7.68 8.93 11.85
CA PHE A 54 -7.07 8.40 10.64
C PHE A 54 -5.53 8.48 10.64
N THR A 55 -4.93 9.56 11.13
CA THR A 55 -3.47 9.70 11.23
C THR A 55 -2.86 8.73 12.25
N LYS A 56 -3.52 8.52 13.40
CA LYS A 56 -3.14 7.50 14.39
C LYS A 56 -3.26 6.08 13.83
N PHE A 57 -4.32 5.79 13.07
CA PHE A 57 -4.49 4.53 12.35
C PHE A 57 -3.41 4.31 11.27
N MET A 58 -2.99 5.36 10.56
CA MET A 58 -1.94 5.25 9.55
C MET A 58 -0.53 5.09 10.14
N ALA A 59 -0.33 5.42 11.43
CA ALA A 59 0.91 5.17 12.16
C ALA A 59 1.02 3.71 12.65
N ASP A 60 -0.07 3.14 13.19
CA ASP A 60 -0.17 1.71 13.50
C ASP A 60 -1.56 1.15 13.11
N PRO A 61 -1.69 0.54 11.91
CA PRO A 61 -2.96 0.04 11.41
C PRO A 61 -3.30 -1.37 11.93
N TRP A 62 -2.37 -2.08 12.58
CA TRP A 62 -2.53 -3.50 12.87
C TRP A 62 -3.53 -3.81 13.99
N PRO A 63 -3.45 -3.19 15.19
CA PRO A 63 -4.40 -3.49 16.27
C PRO A 63 -5.86 -3.19 15.88
N PRO A 64 -6.20 -2.05 15.24
CA PRO A 64 -7.56 -1.80 14.78
C PRO A 64 -8.03 -2.77 13.69
N THR A 65 -7.14 -3.16 12.76
CA THR A 65 -7.48 -4.11 11.69
C THR A 65 -7.76 -5.51 12.23
N VAL A 66 -6.92 -6.01 13.15
CA VAL A 66 -7.11 -7.32 13.81
C VAL A 66 -8.39 -7.33 14.65
N PHE A 67 -8.70 -6.22 15.33
CA PHE A 67 -9.94 -6.05 16.08
C PHE A 67 -11.18 -6.13 15.16
N LEU A 68 -11.17 -5.42 14.02
CA LEU A 68 -12.25 -5.51 13.02
C LEU A 68 -12.41 -6.92 12.45
N ILE A 69 -11.30 -7.59 12.10
CA ILE A 69 -11.30 -9.00 11.64
C ILE A 69 -11.95 -9.91 12.69
N THR A 70 -11.64 -9.70 13.98
CA THR A 70 -12.18 -10.50 15.08
C THR A 70 -13.68 -10.28 15.25
N ILE A 71 -14.15 -9.04 15.17
CA ILE A 71 -15.59 -8.71 15.19
C ILE A 71 -16.32 -9.38 14.01
N ILE A 72 -15.75 -9.31 12.80
CA ILE A 72 -16.35 -9.92 11.61
C ILE A 72 -16.43 -11.45 11.75
N GLY A 73 -15.34 -12.09 12.19
CA GLY A 73 -15.31 -13.54 12.40
C GLY A 73 -16.30 -14.00 13.47
N LEU A 74 -16.36 -13.29 14.59
CA LEU A 74 -17.34 -13.54 15.66
C LEU A 74 -18.77 -13.31 15.18
N GLY A 75 -19.02 -12.27 14.38
CA GLY A 75 -20.31 -12.04 13.73
C GLY A 75 -20.72 -13.21 12.83
N ILE A 76 -19.84 -13.68 11.94
CA ILE A 76 -20.11 -14.82 11.06
C ILE A 76 -20.47 -16.07 11.89
N VAL A 77 -19.72 -16.37 12.95
CA VAL A 77 -19.96 -17.54 13.80
C VAL A 77 -21.29 -17.42 14.59
N LEU A 78 -21.62 -16.25 15.13
CA LEU A 78 -22.84 -16.06 15.92
C LEU A 78 -24.11 -15.94 15.07
N PHE A 79 -24.04 -15.36 13.87
CA PHE A 79 -25.21 -15.15 13.01
C PHE A 79 -25.49 -16.28 12.02
N THR A 80 -24.57 -17.21 11.79
CA THR A 80 -24.80 -18.35 10.88
C THR A 80 -25.53 -19.50 11.61
N PRO A 81 -26.75 -19.89 11.21
CA PRO A 81 -27.45 -21.02 11.83
C PRO A 81 -26.73 -22.35 11.55
N PRO A 82 -26.73 -23.33 12.48
CA PRO A 82 -26.07 -24.63 12.30
C PRO A 82 -26.47 -25.35 11.00
N ALA A 83 -27.74 -25.26 10.60
CA ALA A 83 -28.26 -25.88 9.38
C ALA A 83 -27.62 -25.33 8.08
N ILE A 84 -27.14 -24.09 8.08
CA ILE A 84 -26.39 -23.50 6.96
C ILE A 84 -24.89 -23.79 7.11
N TRP A 85 -24.39 -23.74 8.35
CA TRP A 85 -22.99 -23.96 8.68
C TRP A 85 -22.48 -25.35 8.30
N ASP A 86 -23.13 -26.42 8.76
CA ASP A 86 -22.60 -27.79 8.61
C ASP A 86 -22.30 -28.19 7.16
N PRO A 87 -23.20 -27.98 6.16
CA PRO A 87 -22.91 -28.26 4.76
C PRO A 87 -21.92 -27.25 4.14
N ASN A 88 -21.96 -25.97 4.51
CA ASN A 88 -21.25 -24.90 3.81
C ASN A 88 -19.99 -24.37 4.52
N ARG A 89 -19.57 -24.96 5.64
CA ARG A 89 -18.48 -24.49 6.51
C ARG A 89 -17.22 -24.05 5.76
N TYR A 90 -16.78 -24.79 4.74
CA TYR A 90 -15.60 -24.44 3.96
C TYR A 90 -15.80 -23.22 3.05
N GLY A 91 -17.01 -23.04 2.49
CA GLY A 91 -17.37 -21.84 1.73
C GLY A 91 -17.44 -20.60 2.62
N ILE A 92 -18.07 -20.73 3.80
CA ILE A 92 -18.16 -19.66 4.80
C ILE A 92 -16.76 -19.25 5.30
N LEU A 93 -15.91 -20.22 5.64
CA LEU A 93 -14.51 -19.95 6.01
C LEU A 93 -13.72 -19.33 4.85
N GLY A 94 -13.93 -19.79 3.61
CA GLY A 94 -13.33 -19.18 2.42
C GLY A 94 -13.70 -17.71 2.27
N VAL A 95 -14.98 -17.37 2.45
CA VAL A 95 -15.45 -15.97 2.40
C VAL A 95 -14.82 -15.14 3.52
N PHE A 96 -14.71 -15.69 4.73
CA PHE A 96 -14.02 -15.02 5.84
C PHE A 96 -12.54 -14.76 5.51
N PHE A 97 -11.80 -15.75 5.00
CA PHE A 97 -10.41 -15.57 4.56
C PHE A 97 -10.27 -14.54 3.43
N LEU A 98 -11.23 -14.47 2.51
CA LEU A 98 -11.25 -13.45 1.45
C LEU A 98 -11.42 -12.04 2.04
N ILE A 99 -12.33 -11.87 3.01
CA ILE A 99 -12.53 -10.60 3.73
C ILE A 99 -11.26 -10.21 4.51
N VAL A 100 -10.59 -11.16 5.16
CA VAL A 100 -9.31 -10.93 5.87
C VAL A 100 -8.24 -10.44 4.90
N ALA A 101 -8.03 -11.15 3.77
CA ALA A 101 -7.07 -10.75 2.75
C ALA A 101 -7.41 -9.36 2.15
N ALA A 102 -8.69 -9.06 1.98
CA ALA A 102 -9.17 -7.77 1.49
C ALA A 102 -8.87 -6.62 2.46
N LEU A 103 -9.13 -6.81 3.77
CA LEU A 103 -8.81 -5.80 4.79
C LEU A 103 -7.31 -5.51 4.85
N VAL A 104 -6.47 -6.56 4.81
CA VAL A 104 -5.00 -6.40 4.72
C VAL A 104 -4.63 -5.65 3.44
N GLY A 105 -5.22 -6.00 2.29
CA GLY A 105 -4.97 -5.32 1.01
C GLY A 105 -5.39 -3.85 1.01
N ILE A 106 -6.47 -3.49 1.70
CA ILE A 106 -6.89 -2.09 1.89
C ILE A 106 -5.87 -1.34 2.76
N VAL A 107 -5.40 -1.93 3.87
CA VAL A 107 -4.34 -1.35 4.71
C VAL A 107 -3.07 -1.10 3.90
N PHE A 108 -2.58 -2.11 3.17
CA PHE A 108 -1.42 -1.96 2.28
C PHE A 108 -1.64 -0.85 1.23
N SER A 109 -2.84 -0.77 0.65
CA SER A 109 -3.17 0.27 -0.33
C SER A 109 -3.14 1.68 0.25
N LEU A 110 -3.63 1.85 1.48
CA LEU A 110 -3.60 3.13 2.20
C LEU A 110 -2.15 3.52 2.55
N ILE A 111 -1.33 2.59 3.03
CA ILE A 111 0.11 2.81 3.31
C ILE A 111 0.85 3.22 2.02
N THR A 112 0.57 2.55 0.90
CA THR A 112 1.16 2.91 -0.41
C THR A 112 0.72 4.31 -0.85
N TRP A 113 -0.53 4.69 -0.63
CA TRP A 113 -1.01 6.05 -0.91
C TRP A 113 -0.26 7.09 -0.06
N SER A 114 -0.18 6.90 1.27
CA SER A 114 0.47 7.89 2.15
C SER A 114 1.97 8.03 1.86
N ARG A 115 2.69 6.91 1.68
CA ARG A 115 4.13 6.91 1.36
C ARG A 115 4.44 7.55 0.01
N ALA A 116 3.59 7.40 -1.00
CA ALA A 116 3.89 7.87 -2.36
C ALA A 116 3.86 9.39 -2.55
N GLY A 117 3.44 10.19 -1.56
CA GLY A 117 3.57 11.65 -1.55
C GLY A 117 2.91 12.36 -2.75
N THR A 118 3.73 12.92 -3.65
CA THR A 118 3.33 13.57 -4.92
C THR A 118 3.60 12.70 -6.15
N HIS A 119 4.23 11.54 -5.99
CA HIS A 119 4.66 10.70 -7.11
C HIS A 119 3.47 10.06 -7.84
N ARG A 120 3.59 9.82 -9.16
CA ARG A 120 2.49 9.26 -9.99
C ARG A 120 2.02 7.89 -9.50
N LEU A 121 2.89 7.14 -8.80
CA LEU A 121 2.59 5.85 -8.15
C LEU A 121 1.53 5.94 -7.04
N LYS A 122 1.23 7.14 -6.52
CA LYS A 122 0.17 7.36 -5.51
C LYS A 122 -1.18 6.78 -5.90
N TRP A 123 -1.52 6.82 -7.19
CA TRP A 123 -2.80 6.30 -7.71
C TRP A 123 -2.91 4.77 -7.62
N ALA A 124 -1.80 4.05 -7.47
CA ALA A 124 -1.83 2.59 -7.30
C ALA A 124 -2.56 2.16 -6.01
N GLY A 125 -2.51 2.98 -4.94
CA GLY A 125 -3.28 2.75 -3.72
C GLY A 125 -4.80 2.71 -3.96
N PRO A 126 -5.46 3.84 -4.30
CA PRO A 126 -6.91 3.89 -4.51
C PRO A 126 -7.42 2.95 -5.60
N VAL A 127 -6.65 2.73 -6.67
CA VAL A 127 -7.03 1.77 -7.72
C VAL A 127 -7.05 0.33 -7.18
N ASN A 128 -6.06 -0.08 -6.38
CA ASN A 128 -6.11 -1.40 -5.73
C ASN A 128 -7.23 -1.51 -4.71
N ILE A 129 -7.56 -0.46 -3.94
CA ILE A 129 -8.74 -0.47 -3.05
C ILE A 129 -10.00 -0.77 -3.86
N ALA A 130 -10.21 -0.11 -5.00
CA ALA A 130 -11.37 -0.36 -5.85
C ALA A 130 -11.41 -1.81 -6.37
N VAL A 131 -10.29 -2.34 -6.85
CA VAL A 131 -10.18 -3.74 -7.33
C VAL A 131 -10.47 -4.73 -6.19
N ILE A 132 -9.87 -4.53 -5.02
CA ILE A 132 -10.04 -5.40 -3.85
C ILE A 132 -11.49 -5.38 -3.36
N VAL A 133 -12.11 -4.20 -3.23
CA VAL A 133 -13.50 -4.06 -2.79
C VAL A 133 -14.46 -4.72 -3.78
N LEU A 134 -14.27 -4.53 -5.09
CA LEU A 134 -15.08 -5.20 -6.11
C LEU A 134 -14.89 -6.72 -6.10
N ALA A 135 -13.65 -7.22 -6.12
CA ALA A 135 -13.37 -8.65 -6.09
C ALA A 135 -13.94 -9.32 -4.84
N THR A 136 -13.81 -8.68 -3.67
CA THR A 136 -14.36 -9.17 -2.41
C THR A 136 -15.89 -9.14 -2.43
N GLY A 137 -16.50 -8.05 -2.89
CA GLY A 137 -17.95 -7.93 -3.03
C GLY A 137 -18.55 -9.01 -3.93
N PHE A 138 -17.99 -9.21 -5.13
CA PHE A 138 -18.41 -10.29 -6.02
C PHE A 138 -18.21 -11.67 -5.39
N GLY A 139 -17.06 -11.94 -4.75
CA GLY A 139 -16.80 -13.23 -4.11
C GLY A 139 -17.74 -13.54 -2.95
N VAL A 140 -18.07 -12.55 -2.12
CA VAL A 140 -19.03 -12.65 -1.01
C VAL A 140 -20.45 -12.90 -1.56
N ILE A 141 -20.92 -12.11 -2.53
CA ILE A 141 -22.30 -12.21 -3.02
C ILE A 141 -22.49 -13.50 -3.84
N ASP A 142 -21.54 -13.88 -4.70
CA ASP A 142 -21.60 -15.13 -5.46
C ASP A 142 -21.63 -16.34 -4.52
N THR A 143 -20.69 -16.42 -3.57
CA THR A 143 -20.67 -17.53 -2.60
C THR A 143 -21.91 -17.53 -1.71
N GLY A 144 -22.43 -16.36 -1.33
CA GLY A 144 -23.70 -16.22 -0.62
C GLY A 144 -24.89 -16.75 -1.44
N SER A 145 -24.91 -16.50 -2.75
CA SER A 145 -25.94 -17.06 -3.64
C SER A 145 -25.83 -18.58 -3.76
N TRP A 146 -24.62 -19.13 -3.90
CA TRP A 146 -24.40 -20.58 -3.86
C TRP A 146 -24.92 -21.21 -2.56
N ILE A 147 -24.64 -20.60 -1.41
CA ILE A 147 -25.06 -21.10 -0.08
C ILE A 147 -26.57 -21.04 0.13
N LEU A 148 -27.23 -19.96 -0.33
CA LEU A 148 -28.65 -19.71 -0.05
C LEU A 148 -29.60 -20.27 -1.12
N ASN A 149 -29.20 -20.20 -2.39
CA ASN A 149 -30.04 -20.55 -3.54
C ASN A 149 -29.58 -21.82 -4.27
N GLY A 150 -28.38 -22.35 -3.95
CA GLY A 150 -27.77 -23.47 -4.67
C GLY A 150 -27.24 -23.12 -6.07
N VAL A 151 -27.22 -21.84 -6.44
CA VAL A 151 -26.82 -21.35 -7.77
C VAL A 151 -26.03 -20.04 -7.60
N GLY A 152 -24.94 -19.87 -8.35
CA GLY A 152 -24.13 -18.65 -8.36
C GLY A 152 -24.84 -17.43 -8.97
N MET A 153 -24.17 -16.27 -8.91
CA MET A 153 -24.64 -15.04 -9.54
C MET A 153 -24.65 -15.15 -11.08
N PHE A 154 -23.74 -15.94 -11.63
CA PHE A 154 -23.62 -16.21 -13.06
C PHE A 154 -24.01 -17.68 -13.31
N PRO A 155 -25.25 -17.98 -13.72
CA PRO A 155 -25.74 -19.36 -13.85
C PRO A 155 -25.10 -20.14 -15.00
N GLU A 156 -24.31 -19.48 -15.86
CA GLU A 156 -23.48 -20.10 -16.90
C GLU A 156 -22.14 -20.64 -16.37
N LEU A 157 -21.79 -20.33 -15.11
CA LEU A 157 -20.57 -20.79 -14.46
C LEU A 157 -20.90 -21.85 -13.40
N ASP A 158 -20.52 -23.10 -13.65
CA ASP A 158 -20.71 -24.24 -12.74
C ASP A 158 -19.85 -24.18 -11.45
N THR A 159 -19.07 -23.12 -11.25
CA THR A 159 -18.10 -23.01 -10.14
C THR A 159 -18.17 -21.65 -9.45
N PRO A 160 -18.00 -21.59 -8.11
CA PRO A 160 -18.00 -20.33 -7.37
C PRO A 160 -16.78 -19.47 -7.70
N LEU A 161 -17.01 -18.16 -7.88
CA LEU A 161 -15.98 -17.18 -8.26
C LEU A 161 -14.93 -16.94 -7.18
N ILE A 162 -15.10 -17.49 -5.98
CA ILE A 162 -14.27 -17.23 -4.81
C ILE A 162 -12.77 -17.41 -5.06
N LEU A 163 -12.36 -18.41 -5.84
CA LEU A 163 -10.94 -18.65 -6.18
C LEU A 163 -10.38 -17.57 -7.11
N LEU A 164 -11.17 -17.09 -8.07
CA LEU A 164 -10.80 -15.97 -8.94
C LEU A 164 -10.67 -14.68 -8.12
N CYS A 165 -11.60 -14.44 -7.19
CA CYS A 165 -11.55 -13.30 -6.28
C CYS A 165 -10.31 -13.33 -5.38
N PHE A 166 -9.95 -14.49 -4.82
CA PHE A 166 -8.69 -14.67 -4.10
C PHE A 166 -7.48 -14.34 -4.96
N MET A 167 -7.41 -14.87 -6.19
CA MET A 167 -6.30 -14.60 -7.11
C MET A 167 -6.14 -13.09 -7.37
N LEU A 168 -7.24 -12.36 -7.60
CA LEU A 168 -7.23 -10.91 -7.78
C LEU A 168 -6.73 -10.17 -6.53
N VAL A 169 -7.23 -10.52 -5.34
CA VAL A 169 -6.81 -9.87 -4.08
C VAL A 169 -5.33 -10.15 -3.77
N PHE A 170 -4.85 -11.39 -3.94
CA PHE A 170 -3.44 -11.72 -3.76
C PHE A 170 -2.54 -11.06 -4.81
N PHE A 171 -2.98 -10.93 -6.06
CA PHE A 171 -2.24 -10.21 -7.09
C PHE A 171 -2.14 -8.71 -6.76
N SER A 172 -3.24 -8.09 -6.30
CA SER A 172 -3.23 -6.71 -5.80
C SER A 172 -2.27 -6.53 -4.61
N LEU A 173 -2.31 -7.43 -3.62
CA LEU A 173 -1.37 -7.45 -2.49
C LEU A 173 0.09 -7.53 -2.95
N TYR A 174 0.40 -8.44 -3.87
CA TYR A 174 1.76 -8.61 -4.41
C TYR A 174 2.24 -7.36 -5.17
N MET A 175 1.37 -6.78 -6.01
CA MET A 175 1.67 -5.54 -6.73
C MET A 175 1.91 -4.36 -5.76
N LEU A 176 1.12 -4.24 -4.70
CA LEU A 176 1.30 -3.22 -3.66
C LEU A 176 2.63 -3.41 -2.91
N TRP A 177 2.97 -4.64 -2.54
CA TRP A 177 4.25 -4.96 -1.89
C TRP A 177 5.45 -4.60 -2.77
N MET A 178 5.41 -4.95 -4.06
CA MET A 178 6.45 -4.56 -5.03
C MET A 178 6.57 -3.03 -5.16
N ILE A 179 5.45 -2.30 -5.18
CA ILE A 179 5.45 -0.83 -5.24
C ILE A 179 6.03 -0.22 -3.96
N GLN A 180 5.66 -0.71 -2.77
CA GLN A 180 6.20 -0.23 -1.50
C GLN A 180 7.73 -0.40 -1.47
N ARG A 181 8.21 -1.60 -1.83
CA ARG A 181 9.65 -1.88 -1.91
C ARG A 181 10.39 -1.00 -2.93
N SER A 182 9.73 -0.57 -4.01
CA SER A 182 10.33 0.38 -4.98
C SER A 182 10.39 1.83 -4.51
N LEU A 183 9.66 2.16 -3.42
CA LEU A 183 9.60 3.50 -2.83
C LEU A 183 10.49 3.64 -1.57
N ASP A 184 10.93 2.54 -0.96
CA ASP A 184 11.87 2.58 0.18
C ASP A 184 13.28 2.98 -0.30
N PRO A 185 13.88 4.07 0.23
CA PRO A 185 15.19 4.56 -0.20
C PRO A 185 16.34 3.64 0.20
N GLU A 186 16.18 2.88 1.30
CA GLU A 186 17.15 1.90 1.82
C GLU A 186 17.27 0.64 0.94
N ALA A 187 16.42 0.49 -0.09
CA ALA A 187 16.45 -0.65 -1.01
C ALA A 187 17.34 -0.41 -2.26
N ARG A 188 18.19 0.63 -2.24
CA ARG A 188 19.16 0.99 -3.29
C ARG A 188 20.58 0.95 -2.76
#